data_AF-A0AA50E2J0-F1
#
_entry.id   AF-A0AA50E2J0-F1
#
_cell.length_a   1.000
_cell.length_b   1.000
_cell.length_c   1.000
_cell.angle_alpha   90.00
_cell.angle_beta   90.00
_cell.angle_gamma   90.00
#
_symmetry.space_group_name_H-M   'P 1'
#
loop_
_entity.id
_entity.type
_entity.pdbx_description
1 polymer ?
#
loop_
_entity_poly.entity_id
_entity_poly.type
_entity_poly.pdbx_seq_one_letter_code
_entity_poly.pdbx_strand_id
1 'polypeptide(L)'
;MIGVVDFPFPLGLNSFTSRQEGDDFIISLFEKDILLLQNIQEENLTTENFVFDKSLFESIEKNFSSLPNFSSVLLIANDIQAGILDDSFHVKLSDETQMVVKYQNQPFVNGTFGNWQILEAETINGINQILWRNPDIGEVGIWNTDANWNWISSETWSANSLKTLNAEVTFQIDINNDQLLGDSLTNIETESSISLLRGIFGYHVQTGDGLTTPLRYLGEAFENDVGNWQALAAEIVEGINQVLWQNQSSGEIGVWYADSNWNWVFSNVFAPSSSQALAQFNAFGVAINETGLA
;
A
#
# COMPACT_ATOMS: atom_id res chain seq x y z
N MET A 1 8.35 -36.23 -21.48
CA MET A 1 8.37 -35.51 -20.20
C MET A 1 9.36 -34.37 -20.33
N ILE A 2 8.87 -33.22 -20.76
CA ILE A 2 9.34 -31.88 -20.37
C ILE A 2 8.03 -31.13 -20.20
N GLY A 3 7.69 -30.84 -18.94
CA GLY A 3 6.50 -30.07 -18.60
C GLY A 3 6.73 -28.64 -19.02
N VAL A 4 5.88 -28.15 -19.92
CA VAL A 4 5.66 -26.72 -20.12
C VAL A 4 4.67 -26.34 -19.04
N VAL A 5 5.08 -25.50 -18.11
CA VAL A 5 4.17 -24.84 -17.18
C VAL A 5 3.96 -23.44 -17.72
N ASP A 6 2.77 -23.22 -18.26
CA ASP A 6 2.22 -21.90 -18.55
C ASP A 6 1.88 -21.22 -17.21
N PHE A 7 2.45 -20.04 -16.93
CA PHE A 7 2.00 -19.14 -15.87
C PHE A 7 2.08 -17.70 -16.41
N PRO A 8 0.93 -16.99 -16.57
CA PRO A 8 0.92 -15.61 -17.01
C PRO A 8 1.24 -14.64 -15.86
N PHE A 9 2.30 -13.85 -16.07
CA PHE A 9 2.67 -12.45 -15.71
C PHE A 9 1.97 -11.61 -14.59
N PRO A 10 2.64 -10.54 -14.10
CA PRO A 10 2.38 -9.85 -12.84
C PRO A 10 1.29 -8.77 -12.96
N LEU A 11 0.63 -8.47 -11.84
CA LEU A 11 -0.50 -7.56 -11.71
C LEU A 11 -0.04 -6.08 -11.72
N GLY A 12 -0.37 -5.34 -12.78
CA GLY A 12 -0.50 -3.87 -12.72
C GLY A 12 -1.84 -3.47 -12.08
N LEU A 13 -2.08 -2.20 -11.75
CA LEU A 13 -3.35 -1.85 -11.10
C LEU A 13 -4.54 -2.20 -11.98
N ASN A 14 -5.29 -3.14 -11.45
CA ASN A 14 -6.73 -3.11 -11.47
C ASN A 14 -7.18 -2.94 -10.02
N SER A 15 -6.70 -1.90 -9.33
CA SER A 15 -6.90 -1.76 -7.89
C SER A 15 -8.34 -1.43 -7.52
N PHE A 16 -9.28 -1.39 -8.47
CA PHE A 16 -10.68 -1.59 -8.16
C PHE A 16 -11.27 -2.69 -9.04
N THR A 17 -12.07 -3.57 -8.45
CA THR A 17 -12.90 -4.54 -9.16
C THR A 17 -14.35 -4.26 -8.81
N SER A 18 -15.27 -4.40 -9.76
CA SER A 18 -16.69 -4.31 -9.47
C SER A 18 -17.40 -5.59 -9.86
N ARG A 19 -18.49 -5.90 -9.15
CA ARG A 19 -19.33 -7.05 -9.46
C ARG A 19 -20.80 -6.80 -9.13
N GLN A 20 -21.68 -7.45 -9.88
CA GLN A 20 -23.10 -7.50 -9.60
C GLN A 20 -23.41 -8.71 -8.71
N GLU A 21 -24.06 -8.50 -7.58
CA GLU A 21 -24.63 -9.55 -6.73
C GLU A 21 -26.14 -9.36 -6.59
N GLY A 22 -26.90 -10.09 -7.41
CA GLY A 22 -28.35 -9.93 -7.47
C GLY A 22 -28.73 -8.52 -7.92
N ASP A 23 -29.51 -7.82 -7.10
CA ASP A 23 -29.93 -6.45 -7.40
C ASP A 23 -28.89 -5.40 -7.01
N ASP A 24 -27.78 -5.80 -6.36
CA ASP A 24 -26.80 -4.88 -5.79
C ASP A 24 -25.48 -4.85 -6.57
N PHE A 25 -24.84 -3.68 -6.65
CA PHE A 25 -23.55 -3.47 -7.30
C PHE A 25 -22.46 -3.18 -6.26
N ILE A 26 -21.38 -3.95 -6.30
CA ILE A 26 -20.29 -3.89 -5.33
C ILE A 26 -19.02 -3.38 -6.01
N ILE A 27 -18.30 -2.48 -5.33
CA ILE A 27 -16.96 -2.05 -5.71
C ILE A 27 -15.99 -2.52 -4.62
N SER A 28 -14.90 -3.13 -5.06
CA SER A 28 -13.84 -3.64 -4.21
C SER A 28 -12.53 -2.94 -4.57
N LEU A 29 -11.67 -2.72 -3.60
CA LEU A 29 -10.34 -2.13 -3.74
C LEU A 29 -9.34 -3.10 -3.10
N PHE A 30 -8.32 -3.53 -3.85
CA PHE A 30 -7.36 -4.54 -3.39
C PHE A 30 -8.03 -5.78 -2.76
N GLU A 31 -9.04 -6.33 -3.46
CA GLU A 31 -9.81 -7.52 -3.07
C GLU A 31 -10.73 -7.38 -1.85
N LYS A 32 -10.83 -6.18 -1.26
CA LYS A 32 -11.78 -5.87 -0.19
C LYS A 32 -12.96 -5.10 -0.76
N ASP A 33 -14.18 -5.50 -0.45
CA ASP A 33 -15.34 -4.69 -0.79
C ASP A 33 -15.26 -3.37 -0.03
N ILE A 34 -15.58 -2.26 -0.69
CA ILE A 34 -15.51 -0.92 -0.09
C ILE A 34 -16.81 -0.15 -0.22
N LEU A 35 -17.65 -0.52 -1.20
CA LEU A 35 -18.90 0.16 -1.49
C LEU A 35 -19.94 -0.86 -1.97
N LEU A 36 -21.10 -0.90 -1.30
CA LEU A 36 -22.30 -1.60 -1.75
C LEU A 36 -23.36 -0.58 -2.21
N LEU A 37 -23.75 -0.67 -3.48
CA LEU A 37 -24.84 0.11 -4.06
C LEU A 37 -26.07 -0.79 -4.21
N GLN A 38 -27.05 -0.63 -3.31
CA GLN A 38 -28.22 -1.47 -3.28
C GLN A 38 -29.22 -1.15 -4.39
N ASN A 39 -29.79 -2.18 -5.03
CA ASN A 39 -30.77 -2.07 -6.13
C ASN A 39 -30.25 -1.30 -7.35
N ILE A 40 -28.95 -1.40 -7.64
CA ILE A 40 -28.29 -0.79 -8.80
C ILE A 40 -27.73 -1.90 -9.69
N GLN A 41 -28.07 -1.84 -10.97
CA GLN A 41 -27.50 -2.71 -12.00
C GLN A 41 -26.32 -2.02 -12.68
N GLU A 42 -25.27 -2.79 -12.99
CA GLU A 42 -24.06 -2.32 -13.68
C GLU A 42 -24.36 -1.55 -14.97
N GLU A 43 -25.36 -1.97 -15.73
CA GLU A 43 -25.78 -1.33 -16.99
C GLU A 43 -26.31 0.11 -16.83
N ASN A 44 -26.69 0.50 -15.61
CA ASN A 44 -27.13 1.86 -15.29
C ASN A 44 -25.97 2.77 -14.85
N LEU A 45 -24.75 2.24 -14.82
CA LEU A 45 -23.54 2.96 -14.44
C LEU A 45 -22.70 3.29 -15.68
N THR A 46 -22.08 4.45 -15.66
CA THR A 46 -21.17 4.95 -16.71
C THR A 46 -19.88 5.43 -16.07
N THR A 47 -18.82 5.60 -16.86
CA THR A 47 -17.53 6.14 -16.38
C THR A 47 -17.66 7.56 -15.82
N GLU A 48 -18.70 8.32 -16.20
CA GLU A 48 -18.97 9.64 -15.64
C GLU A 48 -19.60 9.57 -14.23
N ASN A 49 -20.13 8.40 -13.82
CA ASN A 49 -20.63 8.17 -12.46
C ASN A 49 -19.50 7.92 -11.44
N PHE A 50 -18.26 7.67 -11.91
CA PHE A 50 -17.10 7.34 -11.08
C PHE A 50 -15.93 8.29 -11.40
N VAL A 51 -15.82 9.39 -10.65
CA VAL A 51 -14.65 10.28 -10.70
C VAL A 51 -13.68 9.86 -9.60
N PHE A 52 -12.62 9.14 -9.95
CA PHE A 52 -11.53 8.79 -9.02
C PHE A 52 -10.62 10.00 -8.77
N ASP A 53 -11.10 10.91 -7.93
CA ASP A 53 -10.30 11.90 -7.21
C ASP A 53 -10.64 11.77 -5.70
N LYS A 54 -9.84 12.36 -4.81
CA LYS A 54 -10.10 12.49 -3.36
C LYS A 54 -11.54 12.91 -2.99
N SER A 55 -12.32 13.41 -3.96
CA SER A 55 -13.74 13.78 -3.85
C SER A 55 -14.77 12.66 -4.13
N LEU A 56 -14.37 11.39 -4.35
CA LEU A 56 -15.26 10.27 -4.71
C LEU A 56 -16.54 10.20 -3.84
N PHE A 57 -16.42 10.52 -2.55
CA PHE A 57 -17.52 10.51 -1.58
C PHE A 57 -18.51 11.69 -1.73
N GLU A 58 -18.05 12.88 -2.13
CA GLU A 58 -18.89 14.07 -2.28
C GLU A 58 -19.62 14.12 -3.64
N SER A 59 -19.08 13.44 -4.65
CA SER A 59 -19.58 13.50 -6.05
C SER A 59 -20.74 12.52 -6.31
N ILE A 60 -20.74 11.34 -5.65
CA ILE A 60 -21.81 10.35 -5.76
C ILE A 60 -23.15 10.93 -5.26
N GLU A 61 -23.14 11.74 -4.19
CA GLU A 61 -24.36 12.39 -3.69
C GLU A 61 -24.88 13.52 -4.61
N LYS A 62 -23.99 14.15 -5.39
CA LYS A 62 -24.29 15.39 -6.13
C LYS A 62 -24.76 15.18 -7.57
N ASN A 63 -24.41 14.05 -8.18
CA ASN A 63 -24.66 13.77 -9.61
C ASN A 63 -26.02 13.12 -9.92
N PHE A 64 -26.83 12.75 -8.92
CA PHE A 64 -28.18 12.24 -9.15
C PHE A 64 -29.24 13.34 -8.94
N SER A 65 -29.75 13.90 -10.04
CA SER A 65 -30.75 15.00 -10.03
C SER A 65 -32.14 14.59 -9.51
N SER A 66 -32.37 13.29 -9.31
CA SER A 66 -33.47 12.71 -8.55
C SER A 66 -33.04 11.34 -8.06
N LEU A 67 -32.88 11.20 -6.74
CA LEU A 67 -32.42 9.98 -6.08
C LEU A 67 -33.31 8.78 -6.46
N PRO A 68 -32.77 7.67 -7.00
CA PRO A 68 -33.32 6.36 -6.64
C PRO A 68 -33.20 6.25 -5.11
N ASN A 69 -34.22 5.68 -4.46
CA ASN A 69 -34.26 5.54 -3.01
C ASN A 69 -33.06 4.68 -2.54
N PHE A 70 -31.93 5.31 -2.24
CA PHE A 70 -30.77 4.63 -1.66
C PHE A 70 -31.12 4.26 -0.23
N SER A 71 -31.41 2.99 0.03
CA SER A 71 -31.71 2.55 1.38
C SER A 71 -30.49 2.50 2.30
N SER A 72 -29.27 2.41 1.76
CA SER A 72 -28.03 2.73 2.49
C SER A 72 -26.80 2.51 1.59
N VAL A 73 -25.84 3.44 1.64
CA VAL A 73 -24.46 3.20 1.22
C VAL A 73 -23.73 2.62 2.44
N LEU A 74 -23.36 1.34 2.43
CA LEU A 74 -22.48 0.75 3.44
C LEU A 74 -21.03 0.83 2.95
N LEU A 75 -20.16 1.46 3.74
CA LEU A 75 -18.70 1.30 3.65
C LEU A 75 -18.33 -0.04 4.32
N ILE A 76 -17.59 -0.89 3.61
CA ILE A 76 -17.24 -2.26 4.03
C ILE A 76 -15.81 -2.29 4.62
N ALA A 77 -15.43 -1.19 5.28
CA ALA A 77 -14.25 -1.19 6.14
C ALA A 77 -14.68 -1.63 7.55
N ASN A 78 -14.00 -2.64 8.11
CA ASN A 78 -14.16 -3.18 9.48
C ASN A 78 -15.31 -4.18 9.67
N ASP A 79 -15.44 -5.14 8.76
CA ASP A 79 -16.39 -6.26 8.86
C ASP A 79 -16.09 -7.21 10.01
N ILE A 80 -14.87 -7.17 10.55
CA ILE A 80 -14.46 -8.00 11.68
C ILE A 80 -14.04 -7.09 12.83
N GLN A 81 -14.83 -7.08 13.90
CA GLN A 81 -14.49 -6.34 15.11
C GLN A 81 -13.59 -7.22 15.99
N ALA A 82 -12.54 -6.65 16.55
CA ALA A 82 -11.64 -7.34 17.47
C ALA A 82 -11.76 -6.78 18.89
N GLY A 83 -11.69 -7.63 19.90
CA GLY A 83 -11.83 -7.17 21.28
C GLY A 83 -11.58 -8.25 22.34
N ILE A 84 -11.91 -7.91 23.59
CA ILE A 84 -11.76 -8.80 24.75
C ILE A 84 -13.15 -9.10 25.31
N LEU A 85 -13.46 -10.39 25.51
CA LEU A 85 -14.64 -10.87 26.22
C LEU A 85 -14.21 -11.97 27.19
N ASP A 86 -14.69 -11.88 28.45
CA ASP A 86 -14.44 -12.87 29.51
C ASP A 86 -12.95 -13.25 29.62
N ASP A 87 -12.09 -12.22 29.72
CA ASP A 87 -10.62 -12.32 29.81
C ASP A 87 -9.91 -12.96 28.60
N SER A 88 -10.60 -13.23 27.49
CA SER A 88 -9.99 -13.76 26.26
C SER A 88 -10.18 -12.82 25.08
N PHE A 89 -9.32 -12.94 24.07
CA PHE A 89 -9.46 -12.19 22.82
C PHE A 89 -10.48 -12.86 21.91
N HIS A 90 -11.32 -12.04 21.28
CA HIS A 90 -12.37 -12.46 20.36
C HIS A 90 -12.36 -11.60 19.12
N VAL A 91 -12.93 -12.17 18.08
CA VAL A 91 -13.33 -11.44 16.88
C VAL A 91 -14.82 -11.67 16.65
N LYS A 92 -15.47 -10.68 16.08
CA LYS A 92 -16.87 -10.73 15.70
C LYS A 92 -16.96 -10.45 14.21
N LEU A 93 -17.43 -11.45 13.47
CA LEU A 93 -17.55 -11.41 12.01
C LEU A 93 -18.76 -10.56 11.58
N SER A 94 -18.86 -10.28 10.28
CA SER A 94 -19.92 -9.45 9.70
C SER A 94 -21.33 -10.06 9.82
N ASP A 95 -21.41 -11.39 9.95
CA ASP A 95 -22.65 -12.11 10.25
C ASP A 95 -23.00 -12.13 11.75
N GLU A 96 -22.31 -11.33 12.55
CA GLU A 96 -22.40 -11.23 14.01
C GLU A 96 -21.89 -12.48 14.77
N THR A 97 -21.34 -13.47 14.07
CA THR A 97 -20.73 -14.64 14.70
C THR A 97 -19.51 -14.23 15.50
N GLN A 98 -19.51 -14.59 16.78
CA GLN A 98 -18.39 -14.34 17.68
C GLN A 98 -17.49 -15.58 17.77
N MET A 99 -16.19 -15.36 17.56
CA MET A 99 -15.16 -16.40 17.56
C MET A 99 -14.07 -16.07 18.58
N VAL A 100 -13.64 -17.08 19.33
CA VAL A 100 -12.50 -16.95 20.25
C VAL A 100 -11.19 -17.00 19.46
N VAL A 101 -10.30 -16.04 19.71
CA VAL A 101 -8.91 -16.09 19.22
C VAL A 101 -8.17 -17.14 20.04
N LYS A 102 -7.40 -18.00 19.37
CA LYS A 102 -6.70 -19.13 20.01
C LYS A 102 -5.21 -19.10 19.76
N TYR A 103 -4.47 -19.59 20.74
CA TYR A 103 -3.08 -19.97 20.62
C TYR A 103 -2.93 -21.43 21.04
N GLN A 104 -2.34 -22.27 20.18
CA GLN A 104 -2.23 -23.72 20.40
C GLN A 104 -3.58 -24.39 20.72
N ASN A 105 -4.64 -24.00 19.99
CA ASN A 105 -6.02 -24.47 20.17
C ASN A 105 -6.65 -24.18 21.55
N GLN A 106 -6.06 -23.29 22.35
CA GLN A 106 -6.63 -22.81 23.60
C GLN A 106 -7.03 -21.34 23.45
N PRO A 107 -8.10 -20.87 24.13
CA PRO A 107 -8.47 -19.46 24.14
C PRO A 107 -7.26 -18.60 24.53
N PHE A 108 -7.00 -17.56 23.75
CA PHE A 108 -5.90 -16.66 24.02
C PHE A 108 -6.32 -15.62 25.06
N VAL A 109 -5.73 -15.70 26.24
CA VAL A 109 -6.15 -14.94 27.42
C VAL A 109 -5.44 -13.60 27.45
N ASN A 110 -6.19 -12.53 27.69
CA ASN A 110 -5.67 -11.19 27.87
C ASN A 110 -4.67 -11.13 29.05
N GLY A 111 -3.63 -10.31 28.92
CA GLY A 111 -2.57 -10.17 29.95
C GLY A 111 -1.56 -11.33 29.99
N THR A 112 -1.72 -12.38 29.18
CA THR A 112 -0.70 -13.44 29.04
C THR A 112 0.42 -13.07 28.07
N PHE A 113 0.22 -12.00 27.31
CA PHE A 113 1.11 -11.56 26.22
C PHE A 113 1.66 -10.15 26.48
N GLY A 114 2.05 -9.86 27.72
CA GLY A 114 2.58 -8.56 28.11
C GLY A 114 1.60 -7.41 27.81
N ASN A 115 2.12 -6.29 27.31
CA ASN A 115 1.35 -5.08 27.00
C ASN A 115 0.91 -5.00 25.52
N TRP A 116 0.91 -6.13 24.82
CA TRP A 116 0.33 -6.21 23.48
C TRP A 116 -1.20 -6.05 23.55
N GLN A 117 -1.70 -5.10 22.76
CA GLN A 117 -3.11 -4.75 22.64
C GLN A 117 -3.60 -5.18 21.27
N ILE A 118 -4.78 -5.80 21.22
CA ILE A 118 -5.47 -6.05 19.96
C ILE A 118 -5.98 -4.72 19.42
N LEU A 119 -5.76 -4.44 18.14
CA LEU A 119 -6.27 -3.26 17.47
C LEU A 119 -7.45 -3.62 16.58
N GLU A 120 -7.21 -4.45 15.57
CA GLU A 120 -8.18 -4.81 14.54
C GLU A 120 -7.97 -6.25 14.09
N ALA A 121 -8.94 -6.80 13.37
CA ALA A 121 -8.83 -8.08 12.72
C ALA A 121 -9.46 -8.01 11.32
N GLU A 122 -8.94 -8.79 10.38
CA GLU A 122 -9.42 -8.77 8.99
C GLU A 122 -9.10 -10.08 8.27
N THR A 123 -9.86 -10.42 7.24
CA THR A 123 -9.48 -11.49 6.31
C THR A 123 -8.85 -10.88 5.06
N ILE A 124 -7.53 -11.05 4.89
CA ILE A 124 -6.77 -10.46 3.80
C ILE A 124 -6.25 -11.59 2.90
N ASN A 125 -6.65 -11.59 1.64
CA ASN A 125 -6.30 -12.62 0.65
C ASN A 125 -6.60 -14.05 1.15
N GLY A 126 -7.73 -14.22 1.84
CA GLY A 126 -8.16 -15.50 2.42
C GLY A 126 -7.42 -15.94 3.69
N ILE A 127 -6.58 -15.07 4.27
CA ILE A 127 -5.87 -15.31 5.54
C ILE A 127 -6.49 -14.42 6.62
N ASN A 128 -6.93 -15.05 7.71
CA ASN A 128 -7.43 -14.32 8.89
C ASN A 128 -6.23 -13.71 9.63
N GLN A 129 -6.20 -12.39 9.73
CA GLN A 129 -5.14 -11.63 10.37
C GLN A 129 -5.66 -10.84 11.58
N ILE A 130 -4.82 -10.72 12.60
CA ILE A 130 -5.08 -9.87 13.77
C ILE A 130 -3.93 -8.89 13.91
N LEU A 131 -4.26 -7.61 13.97
CA LEU A 131 -3.33 -6.51 14.18
C LEU A 131 -3.17 -6.22 15.67
N TRP A 132 -1.93 -6.12 16.11
CA TRP A 132 -1.54 -5.89 17.49
C TRP A 132 -0.61 -4.68 17.61
N ARG A 133 -0.62 -4.04 18.77
CA ARG A 133 0.32 -2.98 19.13
C ARG A 133 0.89 -3.17 20.52
N ASN A 134 2.17 -2.91 20.69
CA ASN A 134 2.81 -2.79 21.98
C ASN A 134 3.41 -1.37 22.14
N PRO A 135 2.71 -0.47 22.86
CA PRO A 135 3.15 0.91 22.98
C PRO A 135 4.45 1.07 23.79
N ASP A 136 4.78 0.14 24.69
CA ASP A 136 5.96 0.25 25.56
C ASP A 136 7.27 0.08 24.82
N ILE A 137 7.26 -0.76 23.79
CA ILE A 137 8.44 -1.04 22.93
C ILE A 137 8.30 -0.41 21.54
N GLY A 138 7.20 0.29 21.27
CA GLY A 138 6.97 0.98 20.00
C GLY A 138 6.86 0.00 18.83
N GLU A 139 6.25 -1.16 19.04
CA GLU A 139 6.10 -2.19 18.01
C GLU A 139 4.63 -2.41 17.62
N VAL A 140 4.46 -2.87 16.39
CA VAL A 140 3.21 -3.36 15.82
C VAL A 140 3.47 -4.79 15.37
N GLY A 141 2.44 -5.63 15.39
CA GLY A 141 2.57 -7.00 14.94
C GLY A 141 1.31 -7.51 14.27
N ILE A 142 1.47 -8.48 13.37
CA ILE A 142 0.37 -9.23 12.79
C ILE A 142 0.47 -10.68 13.24
N TRP A 143 -0.67 -11.24 13.59
CA TRP A 143 -0.87 -12.68 13.66
C TRP A 143 -1.58 -13.16 12.41
N ASN A 144 -1.04 -14.18 11.77
CA ASN A 144 -1.79 -14.97 10.79
C ASN A 144 -2.41 -16.16 11.52
N THR A 145 -3.68 -16.39 11.25
CA THR A 145 -4.48 -17.44 11.88
C THR A 145 -5.11 -18.35 10.84
N ASP A 146 -5.54 -19.54 11.27
CA ASP A 146 -6.40 -20.39 10.45
C ASP A 146 -7.83 -19.84 10.37
N ALA A 147 -8.68 -20.50 9.57
CA ALA A 147 -10.09 -20.12 9.43
C ALA A 147 -10.89 -20.14 10.76
N ASN A 148 -10.37 -20.79 11.80
CA ASN A 148 -10.98 -20.84 13.13
C ASN A 148 -10.31 -19.85 14.11
N TRP A 149 -9.54 -18.88 13.62
CA TRP A 149 -8.84 -17.88 14.43
C TRP A 149 -7.82 -18.47 15.42
N ASN A 150 -7.25 -19.63 15.09
CA ASN A 150 -6.11 -20.19 15.83
C ASN A 150 -4.79 -19.75 15.19
N TRP A 151 -3.88 -19.25 16.01
CA TRP A 151 -2.56 -18.74 15.60
C TRP A 151 -1.74 -19.76 14.79
N ILE A 152 -1.16 -19.29 13.69
CA ILE A 152 -0.24 -20.03 12.82
C ILE A 152 1.16 -19.40 12.87
N SER A 153 1.25 -18.09 12.68
CA SER A 153 2.51 -17.36 12.62
C SER A 153 2.33 -15.92 13.07
N SER A 154 3.44 -15.25 13.35
CA SER A 154 3.45 -13.82 13.65
C SER A 154 4.68 -13.13 13.11
N GLU A 155 4.55 -11.83 12.89
CA GLU A 155 5.65 -10.92 12.57
C GLU A 155 5.47 -9.62 13.38
N THR A 156 6.57 -8.97 13.72
CA THR A 156 6.59 -7.67 14.40
C THR A 156 7.51 -6.69 13.69
N TRP A 157 7.18 -5.40 13.80
CA TRP A 157 7.92 -4.29 13.22
C TRP A 157 7.80 -3.03 14.07
N SER A 158 8.65 -2.05 13.80
CA SER A 158 8.56 -0.71 14.39
C SER A 158 7.23 -0.05 14.05
N ALA A 159 6.57 0.58 15.03
CA ALA A 159 5.38 1.40 14.83
C ALA A 159 5.63 2.56 13.83
N ASN A 160 6.88 2.97 13.65
CA ASN A 160 7.30 3.89 12.60
C ASN A 160 8.05 3.12 11.52
N SER A 161 7.32 2.38 10.69
CA SER A 161 7.89 1.67 9.53
C SER A 161 6.88 1.64 8.39
N LEU A 162 7.34 1.41 7.16
CA LEU A 162 6.44 1.29 6.02
C LEU A 162 5.45 0.11 6.18
N LYS A 163 5.85 -0.96 6.88
CA LYS A 163 4.93 -2.08 7.20
C LYS A 163 3.76 -1.62 8.07
N THR A 164 4.00 -0.74 9.05
CA THR A 164 2.91 -0.12 9.82
C THR A 164 2.03 0.72 8.92
N LEU A 165 2.59 1.60 8.10
CA LEU A 165 1.82 2.46 7.20
C LEU A 165 0.94 1.63 6.23
N ASN A 166 1.46 0.52 5.70
CA ASN A 166 0.66 -0.40 4.90
C ASN A 166 -0.44 -1.08 5.72
N ALA A 167 -0.17 -1.42 6.98
CA ALA A 167 -1.18 -1.95 7.89
C ALA A 167 -2.27 -0.91 8.20
N GLU A 168 -1.92 0.38 8.34
CA GLU A 168 -2.90 1.46 8.53
C GLU A 168 -3.90 1.53 7.37
N VAL A 169 -3.40 1.45 6.13
CA VAL A 169 -4.26 1.38 4.94
C VAL A 169 -5.06 0.08 4.90
N THR A 170 -4.46 -1.06 5.25
CA THR A 170 -5.14 -2.36 5.13
C THR A 170 -6.27 -2.51 6.16
N PHE A 171 -5.99 -2.15 7.41
CA PHE A 171 -6.90 -2.26 8.55
C PHE A 171 -7.70 -0.97 8.79
N GLN A 172 -7.50 0.07 7.98
CA GLN A 172 -8.23 1.35 8.05
C GLN A 172 -8.17 2.01 9.43
N ILE A 173 -7.00 1.96 10.07
CA ILE A 173 -6.73 2.50 11.39
C ILE A 173 -5.44 3.33 11.36
N ASP A 174 -5.44 4.50 11.98
CA ASP A 174 -4.24 5.31 12.20
C ASP A 174 -3.50 4.79 13.44
N ILE A 175 -2.33 4.18 13.24
CA ILE A 175 -1.57 3.50 14.32
C ILE A 175 -0.56 4.46 14.94
N ASN A 176 0.07 5.29 14.10
CA ASN A 176 1.13 6.21 14.49
C ASN A 176 0.60 7.57 15.03
N ASN A 177 -0.70 7.84 14.90
CA ASN A 177 -1.44 9.05 15.27
C ASN A 177 -1.04 10.32 14.49
N ASP A 178 -0.70 10.20 13.21
CA ASP A 178 -0.38 11.34 12.34
C ASP A 178 -1.58 11.88 11.56
N GLN A 179 -2.77 11.31 11.76
CA GLN A 179 -4.03 11.64 11.09
C GLN A 179 -4.09 11.23 9.62
N LEU A 180 -3.17 10.38 9.17
CA LEU A 180 -3.17 9.78 7.85
C LEU A 180 -3.41 8.28 7.94
N LEU A 181 -3.88 7.71 6.84
CA LEU A 181 -3.84 6.27 6.62
C LEU A 181 -2.69 6.00 5.65
N GLY A 182 -1.59 5.44 6.17
CA GLY A 182 -0.41 5.16 5.37
C GLY A 182 0.53 6.36 5.21
N ASP A 183 1.38 6.30 4.19
CA ASP A 183 2.48 7.25 4.04
C ASP A 183 2.04 8.63 3.51
N SER A 184 2.76 9.66 3.94
CA SER A 184 2.64 11.02 3.43
C SER A 184 3.62 11.23 2.29
N LEU A 185 3.10 11.33 1.07
CA LEU A 185 3.93 11.42 -0.13
C LEU A 185 4.05 12.85 -0.64
N THR A 186 5.29 13.23 -0.96
CA THR A 186 5.63 14.54 -1.54
C THR A 186 6.31 14.33 -2.89
N ASN A 187 5.87 15.08 -3.91
CA ASN A 187 6.49 15.01 -5.23
C ASN A 187 7.92 15.55 -5.19
N ILE A 188 8.85 14.79 -5.76
CA ILE A 188 10.22 15.22 -6.06
C ILE A 188 10.30 15.67 -7.52
N GLU A 189 9.75 14.85 -8.42
CA GLU A 189 9.82 15.05 -9.87
C GLU A 189 8.54 14.48 -10.51
N THR A 190 7.97 15.18 -11.49
CA THR A 190 6.63 14.92 -12.06
C THR A 190 6.52 15.25 -13.57
N GLU A 191 7.62 15.56 -14.24
CA GLU A 191 7.63 16.08 -15.62
C GLU A 191 7.43 14.96 -16.66
N SER A 192 7.33 13.70 -16.24
CA SER A 192 7.16 12.53 -17.12
C SER A 192 5.98 11.63 -16.74
N SER A 193 5.88 10.46 -17.40
CA SER A 193 4.88 9.42 -17.07
C SER A 193 5.16 8.69 -15.75
N ILE A 194 6.34 8.90 -15.16
CA ILE A 194 6.73 8.35 -13.86
C ILE A 194 7.06 9.54 -12.95
N SER A 195 6.25 9.75 -11.93
CA SER A 195 6.58 10.72 -10.88
C SER A 195 7.43 10.05 -9.82
N LEU A 196 8.51 10.71 -9.38
CA LEU A 196 9.24 10.32 -8.17
C LEU A 196 8.66 11.04 -6.96
N LEU A 197 8.36 10.30 -5.89
CA LEU A 197 7.85 10.83 -4.64
C LEU A 197 8.76 10.47 -3.46
N ARG A 198 8.74 11.30 -2.41
CA ARG A 198 9.32 11.03 -1.10
C ARG A 198 8.22 10.74 -0.09
N GLY A 199 8.32 9.59 0.55
CA GLY A 199 7.57 9.25 1.77
C GLY A 199 8.40 9.52 3.03
N ILE A 200 7.85 9.14 4.19
CA ILE A 200 8.52 9.27 5.49
C ILE A 200 9.72 8.32 5.56
N PHE A 201 9.57 7.09 5.05
CA PHE A 201 10.60 6.06 5.14
C PHE A 201 11.42 5.89 3.87
N GLY A 202 10.95 6.34 2.70
CA GLY A 202 11.65 6.03 1.46
C GLY A 202 11.16 6.80 0.26
N TYR A 203 11.48 6.29 -0.92
CA TYR A 203 11.00 6.85 -2.18
C TYR A 203 9.98 5.92 -2.83
N HIS A 204 9.06 6.54 -3.54
CA HIS A 204 8.03 5.86 -4.31
C HIS A 204 8.04 6.38 -5.73
N VAL A 205 7.56 5.57 -6.65
CA VAL A 205 7.26 5.98 -8.01
C VAL A 205 5.74 5.96 -8.19
N GLN A 206 5.23 6.91 -8.96
CA GLN A 206 3.85 6.92 -9.39
C GLN A 206 3.75 6.89 -10.91
N THR A 207 3.10 5.88 -11.46
CA THR A 207 2.82 5.78 -12.89
C THR A 207 1.64 6.68 -13.28
N GLY A 208 1.52 7.02 -14.57
CA GLY A 208 0.49 7.93 -15.08
C GLY A 208 -0.97 7.48 -14.87
N ASP A 209 -1.21 6.23 -14.47
CA ASP A 209 -2.51 5.69 -14.04
C ASP A 209 -2.78 5.87 -12.53
N GLY A 210 -1.86 6.51 -11.80
CA GLY A 210 -1.99 6.87 -10.38
C GLY A 210 -1.41 5.84 -9.41
N LEU A 211 -0.82 4.73 -9.86
CA LEU A 211 -0.22 3.74 -8.96
C LEU A 211 1.02 4.22 -8.30
N THR A 212 0.97 4.26 -6.98
CA THR A 212 2.16 4.42 -6.18
C THR A 212 2.77 3.07 -5.84
N THR A 213 4.05 2.89 -6.15
CA THR A 213 4.85 1.72 -5.77
C THR A 213 6.11 2.18 -5.04
N PRO A 214 6.47 1.60 -3.87
CA PRO A 214 7.74 1.90 -3.23
C PRO A 214 8.91 1.40 -4.09
N LEU A 215 10.02 2.14 -4.10
CA LEU A 215 11.29 1.56 -4.55
C LEU A 215 11.66 0.38 -3.65
N ARG A 216 12.27 -0.66 -4.21
CA ARG A 216 12.61 -1.87 -3.47
C ARG A 216 14.10 -2.21 -3.55
N TYR A 217 14.62 -2.83 -2.48
CA TYR A 217 15.97 -3.36 -2.41
C TYR A 217 15.93 -4.74 -1.74
N LEU A 218 16.49 -5.75 -2.40
CA LEU A 218 16.42 -7.16 -1.97
C LEU A 218 14.97 -7.66 -1.75
N GLY A 219 14.03 -7.14 -2.54
CA GLY A 219 12.61 -7.52 -2.50
C GLY A 219 11.76 -6.73 -1.51
N GLU A 220 12.37 -6.06 -0.53
CA GLU A 220 11.70 -5.24 0.47
C GLU A 220 11.66 -3.77 0.04
N ALA A 221 10.76 -2.97 0.64
CA ALA A 221 10.74 -1.54 0.38
C ALA A 221 12.02 -0.85 0.87
N PHE A 222 12.50 0.10 0.08
CA PHE A 222 13.76 0.79 0.32
C PHE A 222 13.59 1.97 1.28
N GLU A 223 14.23 1.89 2.44
CA GLU A 223 14.09 2.86 3.54
C GLU A 223 15.06 4.06 3.47
N ASN A 224 15.55 4.40 2.27
CA ASN A 224 16.46 5.54 2.06
C ASN A 224 17.72 5.54 2.96
N ASP A 225 18.34 4.37 3.14
CA ASP A 225 19.47 4.16 4.06
C ASP A 225 20.86 4.37 3.43
N VAL A 226 20.92 4.95 2.22
CA VAL A 226 22.13 5.08 1.40
C VAL A 226 23.03 6.28 1.73
N GLY A 227 22.93 6.84 2.94
CA GLY A 227 23.80 7.95 3.39
C GLY A 227 23.51 9.27 2.69
N ASN A 228 24.50 9.88 2.02
CA ASN A 228 24.38 11.22 1.42
C ASN A 228 23.75 11.22 0.02
N TRP A 229 23.24 10.08 -0.45
CA TRP A 229 22.60 9.98 -1.76
C TRP A 229 21.13 10.40 -1.68
N GLN A 230 20.70 11.22 -2.64
CA GLN A 230 19.32 11.68 -2.78
C GLN A 230 18.81 11.32 -4.18
N ALA A 231 17.61 10.77 -4.26
CA ALA A 231 16.95 10.51 -5.54
C ALA A 231 16.44 11.83 -6.14
N LEU A 232 16.61 11.97 -7.45
CA LEU A 232 16.25 13.16 -8.20
C LEU A 232 15.08 12.92 -9.14
N ALA A 233 15.06 11.78 -9.81
CA ALA A 233 14.00 11.41 -10.76
C ALA A 233 13.94 9.88 -10.92
N ALA A 234 12.82 9.38 -11.42
CA ALA A 234 12.65 7.98 -11.78
C ALA A 234 12.04 7.88 -13.17
N GLU A 235 12.56 7.01 -14.02
CA GLU A 235 12.15 6.93 -15.42
C GLU A 235 12.21 5.52 -15.99
N ILE A 236 11.49 5.31 -17.09
CA ILE A 236 11.66 4.13 -17.94
C ILE A 236 12.51 4.52 -19.14
N VAL A 237 13.81 4.23 -19.07
CA VAL A 237 14.77 4.53 -20.13
C VAL A 237 15.06 3.25 -20.91
N GLU A 238 14.70 3.26 -22.19
CA GLU A 238 14.85 2.11 -23.10
C GLU A 238 14.18 0.81 -22.58
N GLY A 239 13.06 0.96 -21.87
CA GLY A 239 12.29 -0.16 -21.32
C GLY A 239 12.83 -0.72 -19.99
N ILE A 240 13.79 -0.03 -19.37
CA ILE A 240 14.35 -0.40 -18.07
C ILE A 240 13.95 0.67 -17.05
N ASN A 241 13.42 0.25 -15.90
CA ASN A 241 13.13 1.12 -14.78
C ASN A 241 14.44 1.61 -14.18
N GLN A 242 14.61 2.93 -14.09
CA GLN A 242 15.82 3.54 -13.58
C GLN A 242 15.50 4.67 -12.61
N VAL A 243 16.39 4.89 -11.63
CA VAL A 243 16.28 6.01 -10.68
C VAL A 243 17.60 6.76 -10.68
N LEU A 244 17.52 8.07 -10.87
CA LEU A 244 18.66 8.98 -10.87
C LEU A 244 18.94 9.47 -9.45
N TRP A 245 20.18 9.37 -9.03
CA TRP A 245 20.64 9.75 -7.69
C TRP A 245 21.80 10.73 -7.77
N GLN A 246 21.91 11.57 -6.75
CA GLN A 246 23.06 12.44 -6.54
C GLN A 246 23.57 12.35 -5.11
N ASN A 247 24.88 12.18 -4.97
CA ASN A 247 25.55 12.26 -3.68
C ASN A 247 25.74 13.73 -3.29
N GLN A 248 25.09 14.16 -2.22
CA GLN A 248 25.10 15.55 -1.77
C GLN A 248 26.46 16.00 -1.21
N SER A 249 27.37 15.08 -0.90
CA SER A 249 28.73 15.40 -0.41
C SER A 249 29.79 15.41 -1.52
N SER A 250 29.76 14.44 -2.43
CA SER A 250 30.77 14.32 -3.49
C SER A 250 30.32 14.93 -4.83
N GLY A 251 29.03 15.12 -5.03
CA GLY A 251 28.43 15.51 -6.32
C GLY A 251 28.38 14.37 -7.34
N GLU A 252 28.72 13.14 -6.94
CA GLU A 252 28.67 11.97 -7.82
C GLU A 252 27.24 11.68 -8.25
N ILE A 253 27.08 11.19 -9.48
CA ILE A 253 25.78 10.84 -10.05
C ILE A 253 25.67 9.33 -10.14
N GLY A 254 24.58 8.80 -9.61
CA GLY A 254 24.30 7.38 -9.55
C GLY A 254 23.06 7.06 -10.35
N VAL A 255 23.04 5.91 -11.01
CA VAL A 255 21.82 5.38 -11.63
C VAL A 255 21.56 4.00 -11.06
N TRP A 256 20.40 3.84 -10.44
CA TRP A 256 19.84 2.55 -10.09
C TRP A 256 19.11 1.97 -11.29
N TYR A 257 19.38 0.71 -11.58
CA TYR A 257 18.64 -0.08 -12.56
C TYR A 257 17.79 -1.07 -11.79
N ALA A 258 16.49 -1.03 -12.03
CA ALA A 258 15.49 -1.83 -11.35
C ALA A 258 14.76 -2.75 -12.33
N ASP A 259 14.19 -3.82 -11.80
CA ASP A 259 13.25 -4.66 -12.53
C ASP A 259 11.87 -3.98 -12.68
N SER A 260 10.91 -4.69 -13.29
CA SER A 260 9.56 -4.18 -13.53
C SER A 260 8.79 -3.82 -12.26
N ASN A 261 9.19 -4.33 -11.10
CA ASN A 261 8.58 -4.06 -9.80
C ASN A 261 9.33 -2.98 -9.03
N TRP A 262 10.20 -2.22 -9.70
CA TRP A 262 11.05 -1.19 -9.09
C TRP A 262 11.97 -1.72 -7.99
N ASN A 263 12.30 -3.03 -8.05
CA ASN A 263 13.31 -3.63 -7.20
C ASN A 263 14.69 -3.52 -7.83
N TRP A 264 15.64 -3.00 -7.05
CA TRP A 264 17.01 -2.78 -7.47
C TRP A 264 17.69 -4.06 -7.95
N VAL A 265 18.43 -3.94 -9.06
CA VAL A 265 19.22 -5.03 -9.66
C VAL A 265 20.71 -4.69 -9.63
N PHE A 266 21.10 -3.51 -10.12
CA PHE A 266 22.48 -3.02 -10.07
C PHE A 266 22.53 -1.49 -10.15
N SER A 267 23.72 -0.92 -9.97
CA SER A 267 23.94 0.53 -10.06
C SER A 267 25.22 0.89 -10.81
N ASN A 268 25.19 2.03 -11.49
CA ASN A 268 26.38 2.71 -12.00
C ASN A 268 26.60 4.02 -11.24
N VAL A 269 27.86 4.42 -11.10
CA VAL A 269 28.24 5.71 -10.51
C VAL A 269 29.19 6.44 -11.46
N PHE A 270 28.95 7.73 -11.63
CA PHE A 270 29.65 8.62 -12.55
C PHE A 270 30.28 9.77 -11.78
N ALA A 271 31.50 10.14 -12.19
CA ALA A 271 32.19 11.29 -11.62
C ALA A 271 31.40 12.59 -11.86
N PRO A 272 31.44 13.54 -10.91
CA PRO A 272 30.77 14.84 -11.04
C PRO A 272 31.18 15.55 -12.34
N SER A 273 30.23 16.22 -12.99
CA SER A 273 30.44 17.01 -14.22
C SER A 273 31.06 16.24 -15.40
N SER A 274 31.11 14.90 -15.36
CA SER A 274 31.53 14.09 -16.50
C SER A 274 30.48 14.11 -17.62
N SER A 275 30.91 13.84 -18.86
CA SER A 275 29.98 13.71 -19.99
C SER A 275 28.92 12.64 -19.76
N GLN A 276 29.27 11.56 -19.04
CA GLN A 276 28.36 10.46 -18.71
C GLN A 276 27.33 10.88 -17.67
N ALA A 277 27.75 11.61 -16.63
CA ALA A 277 26.84 12.19 -15.64
C ALA A 277 25.85 13.17 -16.30
N LEU A 278 26.35 14.08 -17.15
CA LEU A 278 25.52 15.01 -17.91
C LEU A 278 24.51 14.29 -18.82
N ALA A 279 24.92 13.19 -19.44
CA ALA A 279 24.01 12.39 -20.26
C ALA A 279 22.85 11.79 -19.44
N GLN A 280 23.05 11.46 -18.16
CA GLN A 280 21.97 10.94 -17.32
C GLN A 280 20.91 12.01 -17.04
N PHE A 281 21.31 13.23 -16.68
CA PHE A 281 20.35 14.32 -16.47
C PHE A 281 19.46 14.57 -17.69
N ASN A 282 20.05 14.55 -18.89
CA ASN A 282 19.29 14.68 -20.13
C ASN A 282 18.33 13.49 -20.37
N ALA A 283 18.76 12.26 -20.06
CA ALA A 283 17.93 11.08 -20.21
C ALA A 283 16.71 11.09 -19.27
N PHE A 284 16.85 11.71 -18.10
CA PHE A 284 15.80 11.85 -17.09
C PHE A 284 15.05 13.19 -17.14
N GLY A 285 15.37 14.08 -18.09
CA GLY A 285 14.73 15.41 -18.16
C GLY A 285 15.00 16.33 -16.97
N VAL A 286 15.96 16.02 -16.11
CA VAL A 286 16.26 16.81 -14.91
C VAL A 286 17.11 18.03 -15.27
N ALA A 287 16.61 19.22 -14.95
CA ALA A 287 17.35 20.46 -15.12
C ALA A 287 18.57 20.52 -14.21
N ILE A 288 19.68 21.07 -14.71
CA ILE A 288 20.94 21.22 -13.97
C ILE A 288 21.44 22.65 -14.03
N ASN A 289 22.16 23.06 -12.99
CA ASN A 289 22.91 24.31 -13.00
C ASN A 289 24.23 24.17 -13.81
N GLU A 290 24.98 25.26 -13.98
CA GLU A 290 26.23 25.31 -14.76
C GLU A 290 27.34 24.36 -14.25
N THR A 291 27.21 23.82 -13.03
CA THR A 291 28.15 22.83 -12.46
C THR A 291 27.73 21.38 -12.67
N GLY A 292 26.55 21.14 -13.27
CA GLY A 292 26.00 19.80 -13.45
C GLY A 292 25.44 19.21 -12.16
N LEU A 293 25.04 20.06 -11.21
CA LEU A 293 24.28 19.68 -10.03
C LEU A 293 22.82 20.09 -10.25
N ALA A 294 21.88 19.23 -9.83
CA ALA A 294 20.46 19.58 -9.74
C ALA A 294 20.20 20.49 -8.54
#